data_AF-A0A2H6J7Y0-F1
#
_entry.id   AF-A0A2H6J7Y0-F1
#
_cell.length_a   1.000
_cell.length_b   1.000
_cell.length_c   1.000
_cell.angle_alpha   90.00
_cell.angle_beta   90.00
_cell.angle_gamma   90.00
#
_symmetry.space_group_name_H-M   'P 1'
#
loop_
_entity.id
_entity.type
_entity.pdbx_description
1 polymer ?
#
loop_
_entity_poly.entity_id
_entity_poly.type
_entity_poly.pdbx_seq_one_letter_code
_entity_poly.pdbx_strand_id
1 'polypeptide(L)'
;MKLVAHRGRLLGASVLGPRGGELLHELALAMTAGVRLGAISATIHAYPTLSQVHRRAVNAGLGKRLFSRGTRRLVRMIHRLLP
;
A
#
# COMPACT_ATOMS: atom_id res chain seq x y z
N MET A 1 1.42 12.35 1.02
CA MET A 1 0.51 11.57 0.16
C MET A 1 -0.57 10.92 1.02
N LYS A 2 -1.83 10.99 0.59
CA LYS A 2 -3.00 10.37 1.26
C LYS A 2 -3.70 9.46 0.26
N LEU A 3 -4.10 8.28 0.72
CA LEU A 3 -4.86 7.29 -0.05
C LEU A 3 -6.22 7.06 0.61
N VAL A 4 -7.27 7.01 -0.19
CA VAL A 4 -8.61 6.61 0.23
C VAL A 4 -8.93 5.30 -0.47
N ALA A 5 -9.24 4.28 0.31
CA ALA A 5 -9.51 2.94 -0.21
C ALA A 5 -10.66 2.28 0.53
N HIS A 6 -11.43 1.48 -0.20
CA HIS A 6 -12.53 0.71 0.35
C HIS A 6 -12.44 -0.73 -0.17
N ARG A 7 -12.58 -1.71 0.74
CA ARG A 7 -12.49 -3.15 0.43
C ARG A 7 -11.26 -3.54 -0.43
N GLY A 8 -10.13 -2.86 -0.21
CA GLY A 8 -8.87 -3.11 -0.92
C GLY A 8 -8.78 -2.51 -2.33
N ARG A 9 -9.78 -1.75 -2.77
CA ARG A 9 -9.73 -0.95 -4.01
C ARG A 9 -9.41 0.51 -3.70
N LEU A 10 -8.60 1.13 -4.55
CA LEU A 10 -8.27 2.54 -4.47
C LEU A 10 -9.46 3.37 -4.99
N LEU A 11 -9.95 4.31 -4.18
CA LEU A 11 -11.05 5.21 -4.53
C LEU A 11 -10.57 6.62 -4.87
N GLY A 12 -9.42 7.01 -4.34
CA GLY A 12 -8.85 8.33 -4.56
C GLY A 12 -7.49 8.49 -3.91
N ALA A 13 -6.70 9.42 -4.42
CA ALA A 13 -5.38 9.75 -3.91
C ALA A 13 -5.14 11.26 -3.97
N SER A 14 -4.31 11.75 -3.04
CA SER A 14 -3.83 13.13 -3.05
C SER A 14 -2.33 13.15 -2.74
N VAL A 15 -1.57 13.83 -3.58
CA VAL A 15 -0.12 13.95 -3.46
C VAL A 15 0.24 15.43 -3.38
N LEU A 16 0.99 15.78 -2.34
CA LEU A 16 1.60 17.10 -2.15
C LEU A 16 3.10 16.87 -1.98
N GLY A 17 3.90 17.51 -2.81
CA GLY A 17 5.37 17.38 -2.80
C GLY A 17 6.00 17.52 -4.19
N PRO A 18 7.33 17.39 -4.28
CA PRO A 18 8.05 17.48 -5.54
C PRO A 18 7.53 16.46 -6.56
N ARG A 19 7.33 16.90 -7.81
CA ARG A 19 6.83 16.07 -8.93
C ARG A 19 5.51 15.34 -8.61
N GLY A 20 4.68 15.91 -7.74
CA GLY A 20 3.42 15.29 -7.30
C GLY A 20 2.46 14.96 -8.45
N GLY A 21 2.43 15.77 -9.51
CA GLY A 21 1.65 15.50 -10.72
C GLY A 21 2.10 14.25 -11.45
N GLU A 22 3.41 14.01 -11.57
CA GLU A 22 3.95 12.80 -12.20
C GLU A 22 3.72 11.55 -11.34
N LEU A 23 3.80 11.69 -10.02
CA LEU A 23 3.48 10.59 -9.10
C LEU A 23 2.00 10.20 -9.18
N LEU A 24 1.10 11.19 -9.25
CA LEU A 24 -0.34 10.94 -9.33
C LEU A 24 -0.77 10.10 -10.54
N HIS A 25 -0.02 10.16 -11.65
CA HIS A 25 -0.37 9.44 -12.87
C HIS A 25 -0.45 7.91 -12.66
N GLU A 26 0.46 7.33 -11.89
CA GLU A 26 0.44 5.90 -11.57
C GLU A 26 -0.82 5.49 -10.80
N LEU A 27 -1.24 6.32 -9.84
CA LEU A 27 -2.44 6.07 -9.04
C LEU A 27 -3.72 6.29 -9.86
N ALA A 28 -3.72 7.27 -10.76
CA ALA A 28 -4.81 7.49 -11.70
C ALA A 28 -5.00 6.27 -12.62
N LEU A 29 -3.91 5.74 -13.18
CA LEU A 29 -3.93 4.50 -13.97
C LEU A 29 -4.41 3.30 -13.15
N ALA A 30 -3.94 3.17 -11.91
CA ALA A 30 -4.38 2.08 -11.03
C ALA A 30 -5.89 2.16 -10.73
N MET A 31 -6.45 3.37 -10.60
CA MET A 31 -7.88 3.58 -10.41
C MET A 31 -8.68 3.24 -11.67
N THR A 32 -8.25 3.69 -12.85
CA THR A 32 -8.94 3.40 -14.12
C THR A 32 -8.90 1.90 -14.45
N ALA A 33 -7.79 1.23 -14.18
CA ALA A 33 -7.64 -0.20 -14.36
C ALA A 33 -8.29 -1.04 -13.23
N GLY A 34 -8.90 -0.41 -12.21
CA GLY A 34 -9.59 -1.12 -11.12
C GLY A 34 -8.67 -1.99 -10.25
N VAL A 35 -7.39 -1.63 -10.18
CA VAL A 35 -6.34 -2.42 -9.53
C VAL A 35 -6.51 -2.39 -8.01
N ARG A 36 -6.28 -3.53 -7.35
CA ARG A 36 -6.30 -3.63 -5.89
C ARG A 36 -5.02 -3.05 -5.29
N LEU A 37 -5.12 -2.51 -4.07
CA LEU A 37 -3.97 -1.99 -3.32
C LEU A 37 -2.82 -3.01 -3.19
N GLY A 38 -3.15 -4.29 -3.04
CA GLY A 38 -2.13 -5.35 -2.95
C GLY A 38 -1.22 -5.43 -4.18
N ALA A 39 -1.76 -5.16 -5.38
CA ALA A 39 -0.95 -5.15 -6.60
C ALA A 39 -0.02 -3.93 -6.64
N ILE A 40 -0.49 -2.74 -6.26
CA ILE A 40 0.36 -1.53 -6.14
C ILE A 40 1.52 -1.78 -5.15
N SER A 41 1.24 -2.47 -4.04
CA SER A 41 2.26 -2.86 -3.07
C SER A 41 3.28 -3.88 -3.62
N ALA A 42 2.84 -4.76 -4.52
CA ALA A 42 3.67 -5.81 -5.11
C ALA A 42 4.51 -5.28 -6.29
N THR A 43 4.10 -4.18 -6.92
CA THR A 43 4.83 -3.54 -8.01
C THR A 43 6.23 -3.14 -7.59
N ILE A 44 7.22 -3.49 -8.42
CA ILE A 44 8.61 -3.09 -8.23
C ILE A 44 8.77 -1.67 -8.75
N HIS A 45 9.06 -0.75 -7.84
CA HIS A 45 9.33 0.64 -8.17
C HIS A 45 10.84 0.82 -8.29
N ALA A 46 11.28 1.55 -9.31
CA ALA A 46 12.69 1.80 -9.57
C ALA A 46 13.38 2.48 -8.36
N TYR A 47 14.65 2.13 -8.12
CA TYR A 47 15.49 2.74 -7.09
C TYR A 47 16.69 3.45 -7.71
N PRO A 48 17.06 4.67 -7.23
CA PRO A 48 16.37 5.52 -6.26
C PRO A 48 15.37 6.49 -6.94
N THR A 49 14.06 6.35 -6.69
CA THR A 49 13.04 7.26 -7.27
C THR A 49 11.95 7.65 -6.28
N LEU A 50 11.28 8.78 -6.54
CA LEU A 50 10.13 9.23 -5.75
C LEU A 50 8.92 8.27 -5.87
N SER A 51 8.83 7.50 -6.95
CA SER A 51 7.73 6.55 -7.18
C SER A 51 7.64 5.49 -6.08
N GLN A 52 8.74 5.19 -5.38
CA GLN A 52 8.73 4.31 -4.20
C GLN A 52 7.75 4.73 -3.10
N VAL A 53 7.35 6.01 -3.09
CA VAL A 53 6.36 6.53 -2.15
C VAL A 53 5.01 5.82 -2.29
N HIS A 54 4.63 5.36 -3.49
CA HIS A 54 3.37 4.64 -3.71
C HIS A 54 3.34 3.34 -2.92
N ARG A 55 4.35 2.48 -3.09
CA ARG A 55 4.50 1.25 -2.31
C ARG A 55 4.51 1.52 -0.81
N ARG A 56 5.27 2.53 -0.35
CA ARG A 56 5.34 2.90 1.08
C ARG A 56 3.99 3.36 1.63
N ALA A 57 3.25 4.19 0.89
CA ALA A 57 1.94 4.69 1.30
C ALA A 57 0.90 3.58 1.40
N VAL A 58 0.90 2.65 0.44
CA VAL A 58 0.02 1.47 0.48
C VAL A 58 0.36 0.57 1.66
N ASN A 59 1.65 0.30 1.88
CA ASN A 59 2.12 -0.53 2.99
C ASN A 59 1.80 0.07 4.36
N ALA A 60 1.88 1.39 4.52
CA ALA A 60 1.48 2.06 5.74
C ALA A 60 -0.01 1.84 6.06
N GLY A 61 -0.87 1.82 5.03
CA GLY A 61 -2.29 1.49 5.16
C GLY A 61 -2.53 0.01 5.49
N LEU A 62 -1.85 -0.89 4.79
CA LEU A 62 -1.97 -2.35 4.97
C LEU A 62 -1.38 -2.84 6.29
N GLY A 63 -0.33 -2.17 6.78
CA GLY A 63 0.34 -2.44 8.05
C GLY A 63 -0.62 -2.46 9.23
N LYS A 64 -1.65 -1.60 9.22
CA LYS A 64 -2.69 -1.59 10.27
C LYS A 64 -3.46 -2.91 10.36
N ARG A 65 -3.64 -3.61 9.23
CA ARG A 65 -4.24 -4.96 9.20
C ARG A 65 -3.23 -6.04 9.57
N LEU A 66 -2.00 -5.95 9.05
CA LEU A 66 -0.93 -6.91 9.33
C LEU A 66 -0.59 -6.98 10.83
N PHE A 67 -0.57 -5.85 11.53
CA PHE A 67 -0.25 -5.80 12.96
C PHE A 67 -1.47 -5.83 13.90
N SER A 68 -2.62 -6.30 13.41
CA SER A 68 -3.86 -6.40 14.19
C SER A 68 -3.76 -7.39 15.36
N ARG A 69 -4.64 -7.25 16.37
CA ARG A 69 -4.67 -8.14 17.55
C ARG A 69 -4.88 -9.61 17.16
N GLY A 70 -5.70 -9.87 16.13
CA GLY A 70 -5.93 -11.21 15.59
C GLY A 70 -4.67 -11.80 14.98
N THR A 71 -3.99 -11.02 14.12
CA THR A 71 -2.74 -11.46 13.48
C THR A 71 -1.65 -11.73 14.52
N ARG A 72 -1.50 -10.88 15.55
CA ARG A 72 -0.53 -11.12 16.63
C ARG A 72 -0.82 -12.39 17.43
N ARG A 73 -2.10 -12.70 17.66
CA ARG A 73 -2.51 -13.93 18.35
C ARG A 73 -2.17 -15.16 17.52
N LEU A 74 -2.38 -15.08 16.22
CA LEU A 74 -2.09 -16.14 15.26
C LEU A 74 -0.58 -16.34 15.13
N VAL A 75 0.20 -15.27 14.97
CA VAL A 75 1.68 -15.31 14.98
C VAL A 75 2.20 -15.91 16.28
N ARG A 76 1.64 -15.53 17.43
CA ARG A 76 2.01 -16.11 18.74
C ARG A 76 1.69 -17.60 18.84
N MET A 77 0.59 -18.05 18.23
CA MET A 77 0.22 -19.46 18.20
C MET A 77 1.16 -20.25 17.29
N ILE A 78 1.54 -19.69 16.13
CA ILE A 78 2.51 -20.30 15.21
C ILE A 78 3.88 -20.42 15.89
N HIS A 79 4.40 -19.34 16.49
CA HIS A 79 5.67 -19.37 17.25
C HIS A 79 5.65 -20.28 18.48
N ARG A 80 4.46 -20.73 18.92
CA ARG A 80 4.32 -21.71 20.00
C ARG A 80 4.31 -23.16 19.49
N LEU A 81 4.00 -23.36 18.20
CA LEU A 81 3.90 -24.68 17.55
C LEU A 81 5.15 -25.02 16.72
N LEU A 82 5.87 -24.01 16.23
CA LEU A 82 7.14 -24.14 15.54
C LEU A 82 8.18 -23.29 16.29
N PRO A 83 9.35 -23.85 16.68
CA PRO A 83 10.36 -23.15 17.45
C PRO A 83 10.89 -21.89 16.74
#